data_AF-A0A3P7HJJ0-F1
#
_entry.id   AF-A0A3P7HJJ0-F1
#
_cell.length_a   1.000
_cell.length_b   1.000
_cell.length_c   1.000
_cell.angle_alpha   90.00
_cell.angle_beta   90.00
_cell.angle_gamma   90.00
#
_symmetry.space_group_name_H-M   'P 1'
#
loop_
_entity.id
_entity.type
_entity.pdbx_description
1 polymer ?
#
loop_
_entity_poly.entity_id
_entity_poly.type
_entity_poly.pdbx_seq_one_letter_code
_entity_poly.pdbx_strand_id
1 'polypeptide(L)'
;MSRAEVVSSEAEVEATGKQLQIAKTALVEARGRVEEQQRLADAAVTAIQSAKNDAGRLKETISATTCEIDRLIHDVDIHSKESKEATIKLAQMLESNAWIADERHHFGVANGPFDFGKRDPAEARRRVSQLSERRDKLSRTVNMRAMNMLGTAEEQYADLLRRREIVLADKRKIQAVIDDLDARKEQVLRAAYEKVNAEFSSIFSSLLPGTRAQLVPPEGQTILEGLQFRVAFGDTWKESLSELSGGQRSLVALALILALLLFKPAPIYILDEVDAALDLSHTQNIGQLIKNHFNNAQFIVVSLKDGMFNNANVLFKTKFVDGVSTVTRHTPSTSSSALASAALRSAKASDDMRPHQIGGRRKLAA
;
A
#
# COMPACT_ATOMS: atom_id res chain seq x y z
N MET A 1 177.98 2.20 21.41
CA MET A 1 178.99 2.53 20.37
C MET A 1 178.58 3.84 19.71
N SER A 2 179.56 4.65 19.28
CA SER A 2 179.48 5.79 18.33
C SER A 2 178.34 6.85 18.45
N ARG A 3 178.75 8.10 18.72
CA ARG A 3 177.93 9.33 18.88
C ARG A 3 177.09 9.75 17.65
N ALA A 4 177.24 9.09 16.50
CA ALA A 4 176.54 9.43 15.26
C ALA A 4 175.12 8.83 15.15
N GLU A 5 174.84 7.70 15.80
CA GLU A 5 173.51 7.04 15.76
C GLU A 5 172.48 7.73 16.67
N VAL A 6 172.94 8.42 17.72
CA VAL A 6 172.07 9.18 18.65
C VAL A 6 171.51 10.44 17.98
N VAL A 7 172.32 11.15 17.18
CA VAL A 7 171.89 12.40 16.52
C VAL A 7 170.87 12.14 15.39
N SER A 8 171.01 11.02 14.66
CA SER A 8 170.03 10.62 13.65
C SER A 8 168.69 10.24 14.27
N SER A 9 168.73 9.57 15.42
CA SER A 9 167.52 9.16 16.16
C SER A 9 166.80 10.36 16.78
N GLU A 10 167.53 11.36 17.27
CA GLU A 10 166.95 12.61 17.81
C GLU A 10 166.24 13.44 16.72
N ALA A 11 166.79 13.50 15.51
CA ALA A 11 166.16 14.22 14.39
C ALA A 11 164.86 13.56 13.91
N GLU A 12 164.78 12.22 13.88
CA GLU A 12 163.55 11.49 13.54
C GLU A 12 162.46 11.66 14.61
N VAL A 13 162.85 11.68 15.89
CA VAL A 13 161.94 11.94 17.03
C VAL A 13 161.41 13.38 16.99
N GLU A 14 162.23 14.36 16.61
CA GLU A 14 161.77 15.76 16.49
C GLU A 14 160.81 15.94 15.29
N ALA A 15 161.09 15.29 14.16
CA ALA A 15 160.22 15.33 12.97
C ALA A 15 158.87 14.64 13.21
N THR A 16 158.87 13.47 13.85
CA THR A 16 157.63 12.79 14.26
C THR A 16 156.89 13.57 15.35
N GLY A 17 157.60 14.25 16.26
CA GLY A 17 157.02 15.15 17.25
C GLY A 17 156.29 16.35 16.62
N LYS A 18 156.86 16.96 15.57
CA LYS A 18 156.20 18.04 14.81
C LYS A 18 154.98 17.54 14.02
N GLN A 19 155.07 16.38 13.38
CA GLN A 19 153.90 15.77 12.71
C GLN A 19 152.79 15.40 13.70
N LEU A 20 153.14 14.90 14.89
CA LEU A 20 152.19 14.59 15.95
C LEU A 20 151.49 15.85 16.48
N GLN A 21 152.20 16.98 16.58
CA GLN A 21 151.60 18.26 16.96
C GLN A 21 150.63 18.79 15.89
N ILE A 22 151.02 18.76 14.61
CA ILE A 22 150.14 19.18 13.51
C ILE A 22 148.88 18.30 13.46
N ALA A 23 149.04 16.99 13.60
CA ALA A 23 147.92 16.04 13.66
C ALA A 23 147.02 16.28 14.89
N LYS A 24 147.59 16.61 16.06
CA LYS A 24 146.81 16.98 17.25
C LYS A 24 145.98 18.25 17.04
N THR A 25 146.57 19.32 16.48
CA THR A 25 145.82 20.54 16.17
C THR A 25 144.72 20.30 15.14
N ALA A 26 144.97 19.50 14.10
CA ALA A 26 143.96 19.14 13.12
C ALA A 26 142.83 18.28 13.73
N LEU A 27 143.15 17.38 14.66
CA LEU A 27 142.16 16.59 15.39
C LEU A 27 141.27 17.48 16.27
N VAL A 28 141.85 18.46 16.96
CA VAL A 28 141.09 19.41 17.80
C VAL A 28 140.17 20.29 16.95
N GLU A 29 140.63 20.82 15.82
CA GLU A 29 139.77 21.56 14.89
C GLU A 29 138.65 20.70 14.30
N ALA A 30 138.97 19.47 13.86
CA ALA A 30 137.97 18.56 13.32
C ALA A 30 136.91 18.19 14.37
N ARG A 31 137.33 17.97 15.62
CA ARG A 31 136.44 17.70 16.75
C ARG A 31 135.52 18.89 17.06
N GLY A 32 136.06 20.11 17.04
CA GLY A 32 135.26 21.34 17.19
C GLY A 32 134.24 21.55 16.06
N ARG A 33 134.59 21.21 14.81
CA ARG A 33 133.64 21.24 13.68
C ARG A 33 132.53 20.20 13.83
N VAL A 34 132.87 18.99 14.31
CA VAL A 34 131.87 17.94 14.58
C VAL A 34 130.93 18.34 15.71
N GLU A 35 131.46 18.90 16.80
CA GLU A 35 130.64 19.38 17.92
C GLU A 35 129.70 20.52 17.51
N GLU A 36 130.15 21.47 16.68
CA GLU A 36 129.28 22.54 16.17
C GLU A 36 128.22 22.00 15.18
N GLN A 37 128.58 21.09 14.28
CA GLN A 37 127.61 20.44 13.39
C GLN A 37 126.58 19.62 14.16
N GLN A 38 127.00 18.95 15.24
CA GLN A 38 126.11 18.17 16.11
C GLN A 38 125.15 19.09 16.88
N ARG A 39 125.63 20.23 17.38
CA ARG A 39 124.77 21.26 18.01
C ARG A 39 123.74 21.83 17.03
N LEU A 40 124.14 22.11 15.79
CA LEU A 40 123.23 22.59 14.74
C LEU A 40 122.21 21.52 14.35
N ALA A 41 122.61 20.24 14.27
CA ALA A 41 121.71 19.13 14.02
C ALA A 41 120.68 18.95 15.13
N ASP A 42 121.10 19.02 16.40
CA ASP A 42 120.20 18.92 17.56
C ASP A 42 119.20 20.09 17.63
N ALA A 43 119.66 21.30 17.30
CA ALA A 43 118.80 22.48 17.18
C ALA A 43 117.78 22.32 16.04
N ALA A 44 118.20 21.80 14.89
CA ALA A 44 117.31 21.51 13.76
C ALA A 44 116.28 20.42 14.08
N VAL A 45 116.69 19.34 14.76
CA VAL A 45 115.80 18.26 15.21
C VAL A 45 114.75 18.81 16.18
N THR A 46 115.16 19.66 17.13
CA THR A 46 114.23 20.29 18.08
C THR A 46 113.24 21.21 17.37
N ALA A 47 113.70 22.01 16.40
CA ALA A 47 112.84 22.87 15.60
C ALA A 47 111.85 22.07 14.74
N ILE A 48 112.29 20.97 14.11
CA ILE A 48 111.43 20.06 13.34
C ILE A 48 110.39 19.41 14.25
N GLN A 49 110.77 18.99 15.46
CA GLN A 49 109.85 18.38 16.41
C GLN A 49 108.79 19.38 16.89
N SER A 50 109.17 20.64 17.17
CA SER A 50 108.23 21.71 17.50
C SER A 50 107.27 21.98 16.33
N ALA A 51 107.79 22.15 15.11
CA ALA A 51 106.97 22.38 13.92
C ALA A 51 106.01 21.21 13.63
N LYS A 52 106.43 19.96 13.89
CA LYS A 52 105.58 18.77 13.77
C LYS A 52 104.46 18.75 14.80
N ASN A 53 104.73 19.12 16.05
CA ASN A 53 103.72 19.23 17.09
C ASN A 53 102.70 20.33 16.76
N ASP A 54 103.17 21.49 16.29
CA ASP A 54 102.31 22.60 15.85
C ASP A 54 101.44 22.21 14.64
N ALA A 55 102.01 21.50 13.67
CA ALA A 55 101.26 20.96 12.54
C ALA A 55 100.19 19.95 12.98
N GLY A 56 100.49 19.12 13.99
CA GLY A 56 99.52 18.21 14.61
C GLY A 56 98.35 18.95 15.24
N ARG A 57 98.64 19.97 16.07
CA ARG A 57 97.63 20.79 16.75
C ARG A 57 96.76 21.58 15.75
N LEU A 58 97.37 22.12 14.70
CA LEU A 58 96.65 22.80 13.62
C LEU A 58 95.73 21.83 12.87
N LYS A 59 96.17 20.61 12.59
CA LYS A 59 95.35 19.58 11.93
C LYS A 59 94.13 19.19 12.77
N GLU A 60 94.29 19.01 14.08
CA GLU A 60 93.17 18.75 14.99
C GLU A 60 92.18 19.92 15.01
N THR A 61 92.69 21.14 15.07
CA THR A 61 91.85 22.36 15.03
C THR A 61 91.07 22.46 13.72
N ILE A 62 91.73 22.21 12.58
CA ILE A 62 91.09 22.19 11.26
C ILE A 62 89.97 21.14 11.25
N SER A 63 90.25 19.91 11.70
CA SER A 63 89.25 18.84 11.74
C SER A 63 88.04 19.19 12.62
N ALA A 64 88.27 19.82 13.78
CA ALA A 64 87.19 20.28 14.65
C ALA A 64 86.35 21.38 13.98
N THR A 65 87.00 22.38 13.37
CA THR A 65 86.30 23.45 12.66
C THR A 65 85.53 22.96 11.43
N THR A 66 86.05 21.95 10.70
CA THR A 66 85.33 21.35 9.57
C THR A 66 84.05 20.66 10.04
N CYS A 67 84.11 19.91 11.14
CA CYS A 67 82.94 19.25 11.72
C CYS A 67 81.86 20.27 12.15
N GLU A 68 82.29 21.41 12.71
CA GLU A 68 81.37 22.49 13.10
C GLU A 68 80.76 23.21 11.90
N ILE A 69 81.54 23.42 10.83
CA ILE A 69 81.03 23.93 9.54
C ILE A 69 79.97 22.99 8.97
N ASP A 70 80.22 21.68 8.94
CA ASP A 70 79.28 20.70 8.40
C ASP A 70 77.95 20.69 9.19
N ARG A 71 78.03 20.83 10.52
CA ARG A 71 76.84 20.96 11.38
C ARG A 71 76.05 22.22 11.06
N LEU A 72 76.72 23.37 10.96
CA LEU A 72 76.06 24.63 10.65
C LEU A 72 75.44 24.62 9.24
N ILE A 73 76.08 23.98 8.26
CA ILE A 73 75.50 23.79 6.92
C ILE A 73 74.21 22.98 6.99
N HIS A 74 74.18 21.91 7.78
CA HIS A 74 72.97 21.10 7.97
C HIS A 74 71.83 21.88 8.62
N ASP A 75 72.11 22.63 9.68
CA ASP A 75 71.13 23.47 10.37
C ASP A 75 70.57 24.56 9.43
N VAL A 76 71.43 25.19 8.61
CA VAL A 76 71.02 26.15 7.59
C VAL A 76 70.11 25.51 6.53
N ASP A 77 70.40 24.28 6.08
CA ASP A 77 69.55 23.58 5.11
C ASP A 77 68.17 23.23 5.70
N ILE A 78 68.11 22.77 6.95
CA ILE A 78 66.84 22.50 7.65
C ILE A 78 66.00 23.77 7.73
N HIS A 79 66.56 24.84 8.29
CA HIS A 79 65.82 26.09 8.46
C HIS A 79 65.44 26.74 7.12
N SER A 80 66.28 26.58 6.08
CA SER A 80 65.95 27.02 4.72
C SER A 80 64.76 26.27 4.14
N LYS A 81 64.67 24.94 4.35
CA LYS A 81 63.52 24.13 3.94
C LYS A 81 62.25 24.52 4.69
N GLU A 82 62.32 24.60 6.02
CA GLU A 82 61.19 25.02 6.87
C GLU A 82 60.67 26.42 6.46
N SER A 83 61.59 27.36 6.20
CA SER A 83 61.22 28.71 5.75
C SER A 83 60.54 28.69 4.39
N LYS A 84 61.00 27.87 3.44
CA LYS A 84 60.37 27.72 2.12
C LYS A 84 58.97 27.12 2.24
N GLU A 85 58.80 26.06 3.03
CA GLU A 85 57.51 25.42 3.27
C GLU A 85 56.52 26.38 3.95
N ALA A 86 56.96 27.11 4.96
CA ALA A 86 56.14 28.12 5.63
C ALA A 86 55.70 29.24 4.66
N THR A 87 56.60 29.65 3.76
CA THR A 87 56.30 30.67 2.74
C THR A 87 55.25 30.18 1.74
N ILE A 88 55.38 28.93 1.26
CA ILE A 88 54.40 28.32 0.34
C ILE A 88 53.03 28.21 1.02
N LYS A 89 53.00 27.73 2.27
CA LYS A 89 51.76 27.59 3.03
C LYS A 89 51.09 28.94 3.28
N LEU A 90 51.87 29.97 3.58
CA LEU A 90 51.35 31.33 3.74
C LEU A 90 50.76 31.85 2.44
N ALA A 91 51.45 31.67 1.30
CA ALA A 91 50.97 32.08 -0.01
C ALA A 91 49.63 31.42 -0.36
N GLN A 92 49.51 30.10 -0.15
CA GLN A 92 48.26 29.34 -0.37
C GLN A 92 47.12 29.83 0.53
N MET A 93 47.42 30.13 1.81
CA MET A 93 46.43 30.65 2.75
C MET A 93 45.93 32.04 2.35
N LEU A 94 46.82 32.92 1.88
CA LEU A 94 46.47 34.26 1.39
C LEU A 94 45.64 34.19 0.11
N GLU A 95 45.99 33.30 -0.82
CA GLU A 95 45.22 33.08 -2.05
C GLU A 95 43.80 32.57 -1.76
N SER A 96 43.67 31.61 -0.84
CA SER A 96 42.37 31.05 -0.44
C SER A 96 41.50 32.04 0.34
N ASN A 97 42.11 33.10 0.89
CA ASN A 97 41.45 34.11 1.72
C ASN A 97 41.73 35.51 1.18
N ALA A 98 41.29 35.78 -0.05
CA ALA A 98 41.51 37.06 -0.73
C ALA A 98 41.08 38.30 0.09
N TRP A 99 40.04 38.17 0.91
CA TRP A 99 39.55 39.21 1.83
C TRP A 99 40.62 39.72 2.82
N ILE A 100 41.64 38.90 3.14
CA ILE A 100 42.73 39.30 4.03
C ILE A 100 43.52 40.46 3.43
N ALA A 101 43.70 40.50 2.10
CA ALA A 101 44.43 41.59 1.45
C ALA A 101 43.75 42.95 1.68
N ASP A 102 42.41 42.96 1.59
CA ASP A 102 41.59 44.15 1.78
C ASP A 102 41.52 44.55 3.26
N GLU A 103 41.44 43.59 4.18
CA GLU A 103 41.19 43.87 5.60
C GLU A 103 42.44 43.89 6.50
N ARG A 104 43.63 43.55 5.97
CA ARG A 104 44.89 43.47 6.72
C ARG A 104 45.20 44.72 7.55
N HIS A 105 44.83 45.89 7.06
CA HIS A 105 45.08 47.17 7.73
C HIS A 105 44.26 47.36 9.02
N HIS A 106 43.24 46.54 9.25
CA HIS A 106 42.43 46.55 10.47
C HIS A 106 42.88 45.53 11.53
N PHE A 107 43.86 44.67 11.22
CA PHE A 107 44.30 43.59 12.10
C PHE A 107 45.10 44.16 13.29
N GLY A 108 44.69 43.83 14.51
CA GLY A 108 45.36 44.28 15.74
C GLY A 108 45.09 45.75 16.11
N VAL A 109 44.20 46.45 15.39
CA VAL A 109 43.79 47.81 15.74
C VAL A 109 42.88 47.77 16.96
N ALA A 110 43.24 48.52 18.01
CA ALA A 110 42.47 48.60 19.24
C ALA A 110 41.04 49.11 18.98
N ASN A 111 40.04 48.42 19.53
CA ASN A 111 38.60 48.64 19.26
C ASN A 111 38.14 48.39 17.80
N GLY A 112 38.98 47.77 16.96
CA GLY A 112 38.59 47.33 15.62
C GLY A 112 37.91 45.94 15.61
N PRO A 113 37.34 45.52 14.46
CA PRO A 113 36.74 44.19 14.30
C PRO A 113 37.72 43.03 14.49
N PHE A 114 39.02 43.29 14.31
CA PHE A 114 40.15 42.36 14.47
C PHE A 114 41.08 42.74 15.63
N ASP A 115 40.52 43.28 16.72
CA ASP A 115 41.25 43.56 17.95
C ASP A 115 41.67 42.25 18.66
N PHE A 116 42.92 41.84 18.44
CA PHE A 116 43.48 40.61 19.02
C PHE A 116 43.76 40.71 20.53
N GLY A 117 43.70 41.91 21.12
CA GLY A 117 43.81 42.10 22.57
C GLY A 117 42.53 41.73 23.30
N LYS A 118 41.37 41.94 22.66
CA LYS A 118 40.04 41.56 23.20
C LYS A 118 39.57 40.18 22.72
N ARG A 119 40.00 39.75 21.53
CA ARG A 119 39.68 38.44 20.96
C ARG A 119 40.97 37.70 20.64
N ASP A 120 41.38 36.84 21.57
CA ASP A 120 42.52 35.96 21.33
C ASP A 120 42.22 35.00 20.15
N PRO A 121 43.03 35.05 19.07
CA PRO A 121 42.90 34.11 17.95
C PRO A 121 42.97 32.63 18.36
N ALA A 122 43.69 32.30 19.43
CA ALA A 122 43.77 30.93 19.93
C ALA A 122 42.46 30.48 20.59
N GLU A 123 41.82 31.34 21.38
CA GLU A 123 40.50 31.08 21.96
C GLU A 123 39.41 31.01 20.88
N ALA A 124 39.44 31.91 19.89
CA ALA A 124 38.51 31.89 18.77
C ALA A 124 38.61 30.56 17.98
N ARG A 125 39.83 30.09 17.71
CA ARG A 125 40.04 28.77 17.07
C ARG A 125 39.50 27.62 17.91
N ARG A 126 39.75 27.63 19.23
CA ARG A 126 39.18 26.62 20.15
C ARG A 126 37.64 26.64 20.10
N ARG A 127 37.03 27.83 20.12
CA ARG A 127 35.58 27.99 20.06
C ARG A 127 35.00 27.49 18.73
N VAL A 128 35.65 27.78 17.61
CA VAL A 128 35.26 27.25 16.29
C VAL A 128 35.35 25.73 16.26
N SER A 129 36.41 25.14 16.82
CA SER A 129 36.55 23.68 16.94
C SER A 129 35.40 23.08 17.76
N GLN A 130 35.12 23.64 18.95
CA GLN A 130 34.05 23.16 19.82
C GLN A 130 32.66 23.26 19.16
N LEU A 131 32.38 24.38 18.47
CA LEU A 131 31.11 24.58 17.76
C LEU A 131 30.99 23.63 16.56
N SER A 132 32.10 23.36 15.86
CA SER A 132 32.12 22.42 14.73
C SER A 132 31.88 21.00 15.20
N GLU A 133 32.54 20.56 16.28
CA GLU A 133 32.27 19.26 16.90
C GLU A 133 30.83 19.13 17.38
N ARG A 134 30.27 20.19 17.99
CA ARG A 134 28.87 20.20 18.43
C ARG A 134 27.91 20.11 17.24
N ARG A 135 28.17 20.85 16.16
CA ARG A 135 27.42 20.74 14.89
C ARG A 135 27.48 19.31 14.36
N ASP A 136 28.66 18.69 14.34
CA ASP A 136 28.83 17.34 13.79
C ASP A 136 28.12 16.27 14.61
N LYS A 137 28.17 16.39 15.94
CA LYS A 137 27.38 15.53 16.84
C LYS A 137 25.89 15.70 16.57
N LEU A 138 25.41 16.94 16.46
CA LEU A 138 23.98 17.21 16.21
C LEU A 138 23.55 16.75 14.81
N SER A 139 24.40 16.93 13.79
CA SER A 139 24.11 16.50 12.41
C SER A 139 23.94 15.00 12.29
N ARG A 140 24.54 14.19 13.18
CA ARG A 140 24.34 12.73 13.23
C ARG A 140 22.99 12.34 13.85
N THR A 141 22.45 13.18 14.72
CA THR A 141 21.19 12.90 15.44
C THR A 141 19.98 13.52 14.72
N VAL A 142 20.15 14.65 14.05
CA VAL A 142 19.04 15.33 13.39
C VAL A 142 18.78 14.70 12.03
N ASN A 143 17.57 14.16 11.86
CA ASN A 143 17.10 13.67 10.57
C ASN A 143 16.79 14.85 9.63
N MET A 144 17.69 15.13 8.69
CA MET A 144 17.52 16.18 7.69
C MET A 144 16.32 15.96 6.75
N ARG A 145 15.77 14.75 6.68
CA ARG A 145 14.58 14.44 5.88
C ARG A 145 13.27 14.58 6.65
N ALA A 146 13.32 14.92 7.94
CA ALA A 146 12.14 14.97 8.81
C ALA A 146 11.05 15.90 8.25
N MET A 147 11.43 17.06 7.70
CA MET A 147 10.46 17.99 7.09
C MET A 147 9.75 17.39 5.87
N ASN A 148 10.49 16.70 4.98
CA ASN A 148 9.88 16.06 3.81
C ASN A 148 8.97 14.90 4.24
N MET A 149 9.41 14.10 5.22
CA MET A 149 8.61 13.01 5.79
C MET A 149 7.33 13.52 6.45
N LEU A 150 7.41 14.65 7.16
CA LEU A 150 6.25 15.29 7.76
C LEU A 150 5.25 15.71 6.68
N GLY A 151 5.70 16.39 5.62
CA GLY A 151 4.83 16.79 4.51
C GLY A 151 4.14 15.60 3.85
N THR A 152 4.88 14.52 3.56
CA THR A 152 4.27 13.29 3.02
C THR A 152 3.26 12.66 3.99
N ALA A 153 3.55 12.65 5.30
CA ALA A 153 2.65 12.11 6.30
C ALA A 153 1.37 12.94 6.45
N GLU A 154 1.47 14.28 6.37
CA GLU A 154 0.33 15.20 6.39
C GLU A 154 -0.57 15.00 5.16
N GLU A 155 0.01 14.85 3.96
CA GLU A 155 -0.74 14.54 2.74
C GLU A 155 -1.48 13.20 2.84
N GLN A 156 -0.80 12.16 3.32
CA GLN A 156 -1.41 10.84 3.53
C GLN A 156 -2.54 10.91 4.57
N TYR A 157 -2.34 11.66 5.65
CA TYR A 157 -3.35 11.85 6.68
C TYR A 157 -4.58 12.58 6.13
N ALA A 158 -4.38 13.66 5.37
CA ALA A 158 -5.47 14.39 4.73
C ALA A 158 -6.25 13.53 3.73
N ASP A 159 -5.55 12.72 2.93
CA ASP A 159 -6.20 11.78 2.01
C ASP A 159 -7.00 10.70 2.76
N LEU A 160 -6.44 10.15 3.85
CA LEU A 160 -7.12 9.16 4.67
C LEU A 160 -8.39 9.73 5.33
N LEU A 161 -8.34 10.97 5.82
CA LEU A 161 -9.51 11.66 6.35
C LEU A 161 -10.60 11.82 5.29
N ARG A 162 -10.24 12.26 4.08
CA ARG A 162 -11.17 12.40 2.95
C ARG A 162 -11.82 11.05 2.61
N ARG A 163 -11.03 9.98 2.48
CA ARG A 163 -11.55 8.63 2.21
C ARG A 163 -12.49 8.15 3.31
N ARG A 164 -12.15 8.38 4.58
CA ARG A 164 -13.01 8.05 5.72
C ARG A 164 -14.35 8.77 5.63
N GLU A 165 -14.35 10.05 5.29
CA GLU A 165 -15.59 10.82 5.15
C GLU A 165 -16.49 10.27 4.03
N ILE A 166 -15.90 9.93 2.88
CA ILE A 166 -16.62 9.31 1.76
C ILE A 166 -17.26 7.99 2.21
N VAL A 167 -16.48 7.10 2.85
CA VAL A 167 -17.00 5.79 3.33
C VAL A 167 -18.13 5.97 4.35
N LEU A 168 -18.01 6.94 5.26
CA LEU A 168 -19.06 7.24 6.23
C LEU A 168 -20.33 7.80 5.56
N ALA A 169 -20.17 8.65 4.55
CA ALA A 169 -21.29 9.18 3.77
C ALA A 169 -22.00 8.06 3.00
N ASP A 170 -21.26 7.16 2.36
CA ASP A 170 -21.83 6.04 1.61
C ASP A 170 -22.49 5.01 2.52
N LYS A 171 -21.93 4.73 3.71
CA LYS A 171 -22.60 3.93 4.74
C LYS A 171 -23.98 4.51 5.09
N ARG A 172 -24.06 5.84 5.31
CA ARG A 172 -25.33 6.51 5.62
C ARG A 172 -26.33 6.40 4.47
N LYS A 173 -25.89 6.55 3.22
CA LYS A 173 -26.75 6.38 2.04
C LYS A 173 -27.30 4.97 1.93
N ILE A 174 -26.44 3.95 2.09
CA ILE A 174 -26.86 2.55 2.02
C ILE A 174 -27.88 2.25 3.12
N GLN A 175 -27.65 2.73 4.35
CA GLN A 175 -28.61 2.56 5.44
C GLN A 175 -29.97 3.20 5.10
N ALA A 176 -29.97 4.44 4.60
CA ALA A 176 -31.21 5.11 4.21
C ALA A 176 -31.98 4.37 3.10
N VAL A 177 -31.26 3.75 2.16
CA VAL A 177 -31.88 2.92 1.11
C VAL A 177 -32.47 1.63 1.69
N ILE A 178 -31.79 0.99 2.64
CA ILE A 178 -32.32 -0.19 3.34
C ILE A 178 -33.61 0.18 4.08
N ASP A 179 -33.60 1.29 4.82
CA ASP A 179 -34.76 1.74 5.59
C ASP A 179 -35.96 2.07 4.67
N ASP A 180 -35.73 2.73 3.52
CA ASP A 180 -36.79 2.99 2.52
C ASP A 180 -37.32 1.69 1.90
N LEU A 181 -36.44 0.74 1.59
CA LEU A 181 -36.84 -0.56 1.03
C LEU A 181 -37.65 -1.38 2.03
N ASP A 182 -37.28 -1.39 3.31
CA ASP A 182 -38.04 -2.09 4.35
C ASP A 182 -39.43 -1.47 4.55
N ALA A 183 -39.54 -0.14 4.55
CA ALA A 183 -40.83 0.55 4.61
C ALA A 183 -41.73 0.20 3.41
N ARG A 184 -41.18 0.21 2.18
CA ARG A 184 -41.91 -0.19 0.97
C ARG A 184 -42.30 -1.65 1.01
N LYS A 185 -41.42 -2.54 1.47
CA LYS A 185 -41.69 -3.97 1.63
C LYS A 185 -42.86 -4.19 2.58
N GLU A 186 -42.87 -3.53 3.72
CA GLU A 186 -43.97 -3.64 4.68
C GLU A 186 -45.29 -3.14 4.08
N GLN A 187 -45.28 -2.00 3.39
CA GLN A 187 -46.47 -1.45 2.74
C GLN A 187 -47.03 -2.41 1.68
N VAL A 188 -46.18 -2.94 0.79
CA VAL A 188 -46.60 -3.87 -0.26
C VAL A 188 -47.11 -5.19 0.34
N LEU A 189 -46.42 -5.72 1.36
CA LEU A 189 -46.84 -6.95 2.00
C LEU A 189 -48.16 -6.78 2.75
N ARG A 190 -48.36 -5.66 3.45
CA ARG A 190 -49.61 -5.36 4.15
C ARG A 190 -50.78 -5.25 3.18
N ALA A 191 -50.60 -4.52 2.08
CA ALA A 191 -51.63 -4.41 1.04
C ALA A 191 -51.95 -5.77 0.40
N ALA A 192 -50.92 -6.61 0.17
CA ALA A 192 -51.12 -7.96 -0.33
C ALA A 192 -51.85 -8.85 0.68
N TYR A 193 -51.47 -8.80 1.95
CA TYR A 193 -52.12 -9.53 3.04
C TYR A 193 -53.60 -9.16 3.16
N GLU A 194 -53.93 -7.87 3.21
CA GLU A 194 -55.32 -7.40 3.33
C GLU A 194 -56.18 -7.89 2.16
N LYS A 195 -55.65 -7.77 0.93
CA LYS A 195 -56.38 -8.21 -0.27
C LYS A 195 -56.53 -9.73 -0.32
N VAL A 196 -55.46 -10.48 -0.09
CA VAL A 196 -55.52 -11.96 -0.07
C VAL A 196 -56.43 -12.45 1.04
N ASN A 197 -56.41 -11.83 2.22
CA ASN A 197 -57.26 -12.22 3.35
C ASN A 197 -58.75 -11.97 3.06
N ALA A 198 -59.09 -10.84 2.41
CA ALA A 198 -60.47 -10.56 1.98
C ALA A 198 -60.97 -11.58 0.94
N GLU A 199 -60.16 -11.85 -0.09
CA GLU A 199 -60.50 -12.84 -1.12
C GLU A 199 -60.58 -14.26 -0.55
N PHE A 200 -59.66 -14.61 0.36
CA PHE A 200 -59.65 -15.90 1.05
C PHE A 200 -60.93 -16.11 1.86
N SER A 201 -61.34 -15.12 2.65
CA SER A 201 -62.60 -15.20 3.40
C SER A 201 -63.80 -15.35 2.46
N SER A 202 -63.84 -14.60 1.36
CA SER A 202 -64.93 -14.65 0.38
C SER A 202 -65.00 -16.00 -0.34
N ILE A 203 -63.87 -16.52 -0.82
CA ILE A 203 -63.77 -17.82 -1.49
C ILE A 203 -64.17 -18.93 -0.53
N PHE A 204 -63.67 -18.92 0.70
CA PHE A 204 -63.95 -19.96 1.67
C PHE A 204 -65.43 -20.03 2.04
N SER A 205 -66.08 -18.88 2.28
CA SER A 205 -67.53 -18.81 2.55
C SER A 205 -68.37 -19.25 1.35
N SER A 206 -67.90 -19.06 0.11
CA SER A 206 -68.56 -19.56 -1.10
C SER A 206 -68.41 -21.07 -1.27
N LEU A 207 -67.26 -21.64 -0.90
CA LEU A 207 -67.02 -23.09 -0.95
C LEU A 207 -67.82 -23.84 0.14
N LEU A 208 -67.88 -23.26 1.34
CA LEU A 208 -68.57 -23.80 2.52
C LEU A 208 -69.49 -22.73 3.14
N PRO A 209 -70.78 -22.72 2.78
CA PRO A 209 -71.76 -21.79 3.36
C PRO A 209 -71.80 -21.90 4.89
N GLY A 210 -71.86 -20.75 5.58
CA GLY A 210 -71.88 -20.70 7.05
C GLY A 210 -70.50 -20.84 7.72
N THR A 211 -69.42 -20.78 6.95
CA THR A 211 -68.05 -20.77 7.48
C THR A 211 -67.32 -19.47 7.17
N ARG A 212 -66.30 -19.16 7.96
CA ARG A 212 -65.42 -18.00 7.78
C ARG A 212 -63.97 -18.46 7.89
N ALA A 213 -63.07 -17.84 7.14
CA ALA A 213 -61.65 -18.11 7.27
C ALA A 213 -60.85 -16.82 7.11
N GLN A 214 -59.78 -16.71 7.88
CA GLN A 214 -58.87 -15.57 7.84
C GLN A 214 -57.46 -16.03 8.15
N LEU A 215 -56.49 -15.33 7.58
CA LEU A 215 -55.08 -15.41 7.95
C LEU A 215 -54.84 -14.34 9.00
N VAL A 216 -54.20 -14.70 10.10
CA VAL A 216 -53.82 -13.75 11.16
C VAL A 216 -52.38 -13.99 11.58
N PRO A 217 -51.63 -12.97 12.01
CA PRO A 217 -50.34 -13.19 12.66
C PRO A 217 -50.54 -14.01 13.95
N PRO A 218 -49.61 -14.91 14.30
CA PRO A 218 -49.58 -15.53 15.61
C PRO A 218 -49.48 -14.50 16.74
N GLU A 219 -49.87 -14.89 17.95
CA GLU A 219 -49.82 -13.99 19.09
C GLU A 219 -48.40 -13.48 19.35
N GLY A 220 -48.24 -12.16 19.46
CA GLY A 220 -46.95 -11.50 19.65
C GLY A 220 -46.08 -11.37 18.40
N GLN A 221 -46.56 -11.80 17.21
CA GLN A 221 -45.83 -11.72 15.96
C GLN A 221 -46.44 -10.71 14.97
N THR A 222 -45.65 -10.30 14.00
CA THR A 222 -46.07 -9.41 12.90
C THR A 222 -46.37 -10.20 11.62
N ILE A 223 -47.07 -9.55 10.67
CA ILE A 223 -47.36 -10.12 9.34
C ILE A 223 -46.08 -10.54 8.59
N LEU A 224 -44.94 -9.90 8.91
CA LEU A 224 -43.63 -10.18 8.31
C LEU A 224 -43.00 -11.48 8.81
N GLU A 225 -43.37 -11.94 10.01
CA GLU A 225 -42.78 -13.11 10.67
C GLU A 225 -43.53 -14.40 10.35
N GLY A 226 -44.84 -14.30 10.05
CA GLY A 226 -45.64 -15.44 9.64
C GLY A 226 -47.13 -15.18 9.79
N LEU A 227 -47.93 -16.11 9.26
CA LEU A 227 -49.38 -16.10 9.35
C LEU A 227 -49.87 -17.50 9.74
N GLN A 228 -50.91 -17.54 10.56
CA GLN A 228 -51.64 -18.75 10.93
C GLN A 228 -53.07 -18.70 10.36
N PHE A 229 -53.62 -19.88 10.11
CA PHE A 229 -55.00 -20.02 9.69
C PHE A 229 -55.92 -19.90 10.88
N ARG A 230 -57.01 -19.14 10.73
CA ARG A 230 -58.10 -19.13 11.69
C ARG A 230 -59.41 -19.35 10.96
N VAL A 231 -60.08 -20.45 11.26
CA VAL A 231 -61.26 -20.92 10.54
C VAL A 231 -62.42 -21.07 11.51
N ALA A 232 -63.59 -20.53 11.16
CA ALA A 232 -64.82 -20.64 11.92
C ALA A 232 -65.84 -21.51 11.18
N PHE A 233 -66.46 -22.44 11.90
CA PHE A 233 -67.61 -23.22 11.45
C PHE A 233 -68.80 -22.80 12.31
N GLY A 234 -69.75 -22.04 11.73
CA GLY A 234 -70.74 -21.32 12.52
C GLY A 234 -70.06 -20.24 13.37
N ASP A 235 -70.31 -20.27 14.68
CA ASP A 235 -69.76 -19.28 15.64
C ASP A 235 -68.45 -19.72 16.32
N THR A 236 -68.02 -20.97 16.10
CA THR A 236 -66.83 -21.53 16.76
C THR A 236 -65.58 -21.34 15.92
N TRP A 237 -64.64 -20.52 16.41
CA TRP A 237 -63.33 -20.32 15.81
C TRP A 237 -62.33 -21.40 16.23
N LYS A 238 -61.58 -21.92 15.25
CA LYS A 238 -60.47 -22.84 15.42
C LYS A 238 -59.19 -22.20 14.89
N GLU A 239 -58.12 -22.32 15.66
CA GLU A 239 -56.81 -21.70 15.35
C GLU A 239 -55.81 -22.71 14.78
N SER A 240 -56.06 -24.01 14.96
CA SER A 240 -55.18 -25.06 14.45
C SER A 240 -55.81 -25.82 13.29
N LEU A 241 -55.06 -25.96 12.19
CA LEU A 241 -55.43 -26.83 11.06
C LEU A 241 -55.59 -28.30 11.50
N SER A 242 -54.94 -28.72 12.59
CA SER A 242 -55.01 -30.09 13.10
C SER A 242 -56.39 -30.47 13.63
N GLU A 243 -57.24 -29.49 13.94
CA GLU A 243 -58.60 -29.70 14.44
C GLU A 243 -59.64 -29.89 13.32
N LEU A 244 -59.19 -29.89 12.05
CA LEU A 244 -60.02 -29.99 10.86
C LEU A 244 -59.98 -31.40 10.28
N SER A 245 -61.09 -31.83 9.66
CA SER A 245 -61.12 -33.10 8.92
C SER A 245 -60.19 -33.07 7.70
N GLY A 246 -59.80 -34.22 7.18
CA GLY A 246 -58.94 -34.32 5.99
C GLY A 246 -59.47 -33.50 4.81
N GLY A 247 -60.76 -33.62 4.48
CA GLY A 247 -61.39 -32.86 3.39
C GLY A 247 -61.47 -31.35 3.69
N GLN A 248 -61.73 -30.95 4.94
CA GLN A 248 -61.76 -29.54 5.33
C GLN A 248 -60.38 -28.89 5.18
N ARG A 249 -59.30 -29.57 5.57
CA ARG A 249 -57.93 -29.08 5.38
C ARG A 249 -57.62 -28.85 3.91
N SER A 250 -58.03 -29.78 3.04
CA SER A 250 -57.86 -29.66 1.59
C SER A 250 -58.63 -28.46 1.03
N LEU A 251 -59.86 -28.20 1.50
CA LEU A 251 -60.64 -27.03 1.09
C LEU A 251 -60.03 -25.70 1.55
N VAL A 252 -59.54 -25.63 2.79
CA VAL A 252 -58.84 -24.45 3.31
C VAL A 252 -57.60 -24.15 2.45
N ALA A 253 -56.80 -25.17 2.14
CA ALA A 253 -55.62 -25.02 1.30
C ALA A 253 -55.98 -24.57 -0.12
N LEU A 254 -56.98 -25.20 -0.74
CA LEU A 254 -57.45 -24.82 -2.08
C LEU A 254 -57.99 -23.38 -2.10
N ALA A 255 -58.75 -22.98 -1.08
CA ALA A 255 -59.27 -21.63 -0.97
C ALA A 255 -58.15 -20.58 -0.90
N LEU A 256 -57.09 -20.86 -0.15
CA LEU A 256 -55.92 -19.97 -0.09
C LEU A 256 -55.20 -19.88 -1.44
N ILE A 257 -54.99 -21.02 -2.11
CA ILE A 257 -54.37 -21.03 -3.44
C ILE A 257 -55.19 -20.18 -4.41
N LEU A 258 -56.51 -20.38 -4.46
CA LEU A 258 -57.40 -19.59 -5.34
C LEU A 258 -57.38 -18.09 -4.99
N ALA A 259 -57.32 -17.72 -3.71
CA ALA A 259 -57.22 -16.33 -3.28
C ALA A 259 -55.90 -15.67 -3.74
N LEU A 260 -54.79 -16.41 -3.66
CA LEU A 260 -53.50 -15.96 -4.19
C LEU A 260 -53.53 -15.79 -5.72
N LEU A 261 -54.24 -16.67 -6.42
CA LEU A 261 -54.40 -16.57 -7.88
C LEU A 261 -55.28 -15.39 -8.28
N LEU A 262 -56.27 -14.97 -7.48
CA LEU A 262 -57.04 -13.74 -7.70
C LEU A 262 -56.23 -12.48 -7.43
N PHE A 263 -55.32 -12.52 -6.45
CA PHE A 263 -54.43 -11.40 -6.17
C PHE A 263 -53.50 -11.10 -7.35
N LYS A 264 -52.95 -12.15 -7.97
CA LYS A 264 -52.08 -12.05 -9.16
C LYS A 264 -52.63 -12.95 -10.29
N PRO A 265 -53.60 -12.46 -11.07
CA PRO A 265 -54.27 -13.27 -12.08
C PRO A 265 -53.32 -13.68 -13.20
N ALA A 266 -53.48 -14.92 -13.67
CA ALA A 266 -52.78 -15.52 -14.78
C ALA A 266 -53.78 -15.85 -15.91
N PRO A 267 -53.36 -15.83 -17.18
CA PRO A 267 -54.26 -16.10 -18.29
C PRO A 267 -54.70 -17.57 -18.38
N ILE A 268 -53.92 -18.50 -17.82
CA ILE A 268 -54.19 -19.95 -17.87
C ILE A 268 -53.90 -20.57 -16.50
N TYR A 269 -54.80 -21.44 -16.06
CA TYR A 269 -54.67 -22.27 -14.86
C TYR A 269 -54.90 -23.74 -15.19
N ILE A 270 -54.06 -24.61 -14.63
CA ILE A 270 -54.19 -26.07 -14.77
C ILE A 270 -54.33 -26.67 -13.37
N LEU A 271 -55.41 -27.40 -13.13
CA LEU A 271 -55.69 -28.08 -11.88
C LEU A 271 -55.75 -29.58 -12.14
N ASP A 272 -54.86 -30.35 -11.50
CA ASP A 272 -54.76 -31.80 -11.70
C ASP A 272 -55.22 -32.54 -10.45
N GLU A 273 -56.34 -33.27 -10.55
CA GLU A 273 -56.95 -34.09 -9.50
C GLU A 273 -57.13 -33.41 -8.13
N VAL A 274 -57.30 -32.08 -8.12
CA VAL A 274 -57.47 -31.28 -6.89
C VAL A 274 -58.72 -31.65 -6.09
N ASP A 275 -59.62 -32.42 -6.69
CA ASP A 275 -60.89 -32.86 -6.15
C ASP A 275 -60.92 -34.33 -5.68
N ALA A 276 -59.80 -35.04 -5.74
CA ALA A 276 -59.74 -36.46 -5.36
C ALA A 276 -60.23 -36.72 -3.93
N ALA A 277 -59.87 -35.82 -2.99
CA ALA A 277 -60.22 -35.89 -1.58
C ALA A 277 -61.54 -35.17 -1.23
N LEU A 278 -62.28 -34.69 -2.22
CA LEU A 278 -63.50 -33.90 -2.03
C LEU A 278 -64.76 -34.69 -2.40
N ASP A 279 -65.87 -34.32 -1.75
CA ASP A 279 -67.18 -34.89 -2.02
C ASP A 279 -67.83 -34.22 -3.25
N LEU A 280 -68.97 -34.75 -3.69
CA LEU A 280 -69.67 -34.23 -4.86
C LEU A 280 -70.20 -32.80 -4.63
N SER A 281 -70.61 -32.47 -3.40
CA SER A 281 -71.17 -31.15 -3.08
C SER A 281 -70.10 -30.05 -3.16
N HIS A 282 -68.91 -30.28 -2.63
CA HIS A 282 -67.80 -29.33 -2.65
C HIS A 282 -67.23 -29.17 -4.06
N THR A 283 -67.13 -30.24 -4.84
CA THR A 283 -66.67 -30.15 -6.25
C THR A 283 -67.61 -29.32 -7.12
N GLN A 284 -68.91 -29.43 -6.91
CA GLN A 284 -69.88 -28.56 -7.58
C GLN A 284 -69.67 -27.07 -7.22
N ASN A 285 -69.42 -26.76 -5.94
CA ASN A 285 -69.16 -25.39 -5.49
C ASN A 285 -67.85 -24.83 -6.07
N ILE A 286 -66.79 -25.66 -6.18
CA ILE A 286 -65.53 -25.26 -6.80
C ILE A 286 -65.73 -24.90 -8.27
N GLY A 287 -66.46 -25.73 -9.03
CA GLY A 287 -66.77 -25.45 -10.43
C GLY A 287 -67.53 -24.14 -10.62
N GLN A 288 -68.50 -23.85 -9.75
CA GLN A 288 -69.23 -22.57 -9.76
C GLN A 288 -68.33 -21.39 -9.37
N LEU A 289 -67.46 -21.56 -8.38
CA LEU A 289 -66.52 -20.53 -7.96
C LEU A 289 -65.56 -20.14 -9.08
N ILE A 290 -64.94 -21.13 -9.73
CA ILE A 290 -64.05 -20.90 -10.89
C ILE A 290 -64.80 -20.10 -11.96
N LYS A 291 -66.03 -20.50 -12.27
CA LYS A 291 -66.86 -19.86 -13.28
C LYS A 291 -67.29 -18.43 -12.93
N ASN A 292 -67.42 -18.09 -11.65
CA ASN A 292 -67.89 -16.78 -11.22
C ASN A 292 -66.74 -15.79 -10.94
N HIS A 293 -65.63 -16.27 -10.39
CA HIS A 293 -64.51 -15.44 -9.94
C HIS A 293 -63.41 -15.28 -10.99
N PHE A 294 -63.31 -16.21 -11.95
CA PHE A 294 -62.21 -16.19 -12.93
C PHE A 294 -62.71 -16.08 -14.39
N ASN A 295 -63.51 -15.06 -14.67
CA ASN A 295 -64.15 -14.86 -15.98
C ASN A 295 -63.16 -14.55 -17.12
N ASN A 296 -61.95 -14.09 -16.77
CA ASN A 296 -60.93 -13.63 -17.71
C ASN A 296 -59.73 -14.57 -17.82
N ALA A 297 -59.85 -15.81 -17.33
CA ALA A 297 -58.78 -16.80 -17.36
C ALA A 297 -59.27 -18.15 -17.88
N GLN A 298 -58.38 -18.88 -18.55
CA GLN A 298 -58.66 -20.22 -19.04
C GLN A 298 -58.33 -21.26 -17.96
N PHE A 299 -59.31 -22.08 -17.59
CA PHE A 299 -59.12 -23.20 -16.68
C PHE A 299 -59.11 -24.52 -17.43
N ILE A 300 -58.06 -25.31 -17.20
CA ILE A 300 -57.97 -26.71 -17.60
C ILE A 300 -57.98 -27.54 -16.33
N VAL A 301 -59.04 -28.33 -16.15
CA VAL A 301 -59.21 -29.16 -14.96
C VAL A 301 -59.16 -30.62 -15.37
N VAL A 302 -58.26 -31.39 -14.76
CA VAL A 302 -58.23 -32.84 -14.81
C VAL A 302 -58.93 -33.34 -13.54
N SER A 303 -59.99 -34.11 -13.71
CA SER A 303 -60.85 -34.56 -12.61
C SER A 303 -61.52 -35.88 -13.00
N LEU A 304 -61.90 -36.65 -11.98
CA LEU A 304 -62.70 -37.87 -12.09
C LEU A 304 -64.12 -37.70 -11.53
N LYS A 305 -64.51 -36.49 -11.10
CA LYS A 305 -65.78 -36.22 -10.39
C LYS A 305 -66.77 -35.47 -11.27
N ASP A 306 -68.01 -35.93 -11.27
CA ASP A 306 -69.12 -35.32 -12.05
C ASP A 306 -69.38 -33.84 -11.69
N GLY A 307 -69.13 -33.43 -10.44
CA GLY A 307 -69.31 -32.05 -9.98
C GLY A 307 -68.45 -31.04 -10.75
N MET A 308 -67.24 -31.42 -11.18
CA MET A 308 -66.39 -30.56 -12.00
C MET A 308 -66.83 -30.59 -13.47
N PHE A 309 -67.21 -31.77 -13.98
CA PHE A 309 -67.63 -31.97 -15.37
C PHE A 309 -68.86 -31.15 -15.75
N ASN A 310 -69.85 -31.07 -14.86
CA ASN A 310 -71.11 -30.38 -15.11
C ASN A 310 -70.95 -28.85 -15.24
N ASN A 311 -69.86 -28.29 -14.71
CA ASN A 311 -69.58 -26.87 -14.78
C ASN A 311 -68.69 -26.48 -15.98
N ALA A 312 -68.15 -27.45 -16.72
CA ALA A 312 -67.22 -27.22 -17.81
C ALA A 312 -67.92 -26.78 -19.11
N ASN A 313 -67.31 -25.82 -19.82
CA ASN A 313 -67.78 -25.39 -21.14
C ASN A 313 -67.49 -26.44 -22.22
N VAL A 314 -66.39 -27.18 -22.08
CA VAL A 314 -65.91 -28.22 -22.99
C VAL A 314 -65.32 -29.34 -22.15
N LEU A 315 -65.66 -30.58 -22.48
CA LEU A 315 -65.08 -31.77 -21.85
C LEU A 315 -64.12 -32.45 -22.83
N PHE A 316 -62.94 -32.81 -22.34
CA PHE A 316 -62.01 -33.68 -23.05
C PHE A 316 -61.98 -35.03 -22.35
N LYS A 317 -62.26 -36.10 -23.09
CA LYS A 317 -62.18 -37.47 -22.57
C LYS A 317 -60.94 -38.14 -23.12
N THR A 318 -60.10 -38.65 -22.24
CA THR A 318 -58.95 -39.46 -22.61
C THR A 318 -59.37 -40.93 -22.70
N LYS A 319 -58.84 -41.66 -23.68
CA LYS A 319 -59.02 -43.11 -23.82
C LYS A 319 -57.72 -43.73 -24.27
N PHE A 320 -57.37 -44.87 -23.68
CA PHE A 320 -56.26 -45.70 -24.14
C PHE A 320 -56.80 -46.78 -25.07
N VAL A 321 -56.42 -46.74 -26.34
CA VAL A 321 -56.90 -47.67 -27.38
C VAL A 321 -55.68 -48.17 -28.16
N ASP A 322 -55.53 -49.49 -28.27
CA ASP A 322 -54.46 -50.15 -29.03
C ASP A 322 -53.03 -49.65 -28.73
N GLY A 323 -52.73 -49.39 -27.44
CA GLY A 323 -51.41 -48.92 -27.01
C GLY A 323 -51.18 -47.41 -27.17
N VAL A 324 -52.17 -46.65 -27.66
CA VAL A 324 -52.07 -45.20 -27.91
C VAL A 324 -53.09 -44.43 -27.07
N SER A 325 -52.63 -43.34 -26.44
CA SER A 325 -53.50 -42.39 -25.73
C SER A 325 -54.20 -41.46 -26.73
N THR A 326 -55.53 -41.52 -26.76
CA THR A 326 -56.40 -40.71 -27.63
C THR A 326 -57.24 -39.75 -26.81
N VAL A 327 -57.62 -38.61 -27.39
CA VAL A 327 -58.44 -37.57 -26.74
C VAL A 327 -59.65 -37.25 -27.61
N THR A 328 -60.86 -37.30 -27.04
CA THR A 328 -62.10 -36.91 -27.70
C THR A 328 -62.72 -35.69 -27.03
N ARG A 329 -63.08 -34.68 -27.85
CA ARG A 329 -63.73 -33.45 -27.38
C ARG A 329 -65.26 -33.61 -27.39
N HIS A 330 -65.91 -33.26 -26.29
CA HIS A 330 -67.35 -33.23 -26.12
C HIS A 330 -67.78 -31.84 -25.66
N THR A 331 -68.84 -31.28 -26.27
CA THR A 331 -69.42 -30.00 -25.83
C THR A 331 -70.78 -30.29 -25.21
N PRO A 332 -70.99 -30.09 -23.90
CA PRO A 332 -72.27 -30.32 -23.26
C PRO A 332 -73.33 -29.35 -23.84
N SER A 333 -74.46 -29.89 -24.30
CA SER A 333 -75.55 -29.10 -24.87
C SER A 333 -76.23 -28.30 -23.75
N THR A 334 -76.01 -26.99 -23.71
CA THR A 334 -76.70 -26.11 -22.76
C THR A 334 -78.18 -26.02 -23.17
N SER A 335 -79.07 -26.53 -22.33
CA SER A 335 -80.53 -26.62 -22.55
C SER A 335 -81.24 -25.26 -22.70
N SER A 336 -80.56 -24.13 -22.52
CA SER A 336 -81.14 -22.78 -22.70
C SER A 336 -81.12 -22.26 -24.13
N SER A 337 -80.24 -22.75 -25.01
CA SER A 337 -80.12 -22.24 -26.39
C SER A 337 -81.11 -22.90 -27.37
N ALA A 338 -81.63 -24.08 -27.03
CA ALA A 338 -82.63 -24.79 -27.83
C ALA A 338 -83.99 -24.07 -27.83
N LEU A 339 -84.38 -23.45 -26.72
CA LEU A 339 -85.64 -22.71 -26.61
C LEU A 339 -85.60 -21.36 -27.35
N ALA A 340 -84.49 -20.63 -27.25
CA ALA A 340 -84.31 -19.35 -27.96
C ALA A 340 -84.28 -19.52 -29.50
N SER A 341 -83.64 -20.61 -29.96
CA SER A 341 -83.57 -20.92 -31.40
C SER A 341 -84.87 -21.53 -31.95
N ALA A 342 -85.75 -22.08 -31.11
CA ALA A 342 -87.11 -22.49 -31.51
C ALA A 342 -88.06 -21.28 -31.65
N ALA A 343 -88.00 -20.33 -30.72
CA ALA A 343 -88.82 -19.11 -30.75
C ALA A 343 -88.52 -18.23 -31.98
N LEU A 344 -87.25 -18.09 -32.35
CA LEU A 344 -86.85 -17.31 -33.54
C LEU A 344 -87.29 -17.95 -34.86
N ARG A 345 -87.40 -19.28 -34.91
CA ARG A 345 -87.85 -20.02 -36.10
C ARG A 345 -89.37 -19.92 -36.31
N SER A 346 -90.14 -19.80 -35.22
CA SER A 346 -91.60 -19.65 -35.33
C SER A 346 -92.03 -18.26 -35.79
N ALA A 347 -91.29 -17.20 -35.43
CA ALA A 347 -91.61 -15.83 -35.85
C ALA A 347 -91.32 -15.55 -37.33
N LYS A 348 -90.36 -16.29 -37.93
CA LYS A 348 -89.98 -16.10 -39.34
C LYS A 348 -90.89 -16.82 -40.33
N ALA A 349 -91.68 -17.80 -39.88
CA ALA A 349 -92.60 -18.56 -40.72
C ALA A 349 -93.96 -17.86 -40.91
N SER A 350 -94.31 -16.89 -40.07
CA SER A 350 -95.60 -16.16 -40.16
C SER A 350 -95.56 -14.92 -41.06
N ASP A 351 -94.38 -14.44 -41.45
CA ASP A 351 -94.23 -13.19 -42.21
C ASP A 351 -94.13 -13.38 -43.73
N ASP A 352 -93.99 -14.62 -44.21
CA ASP A 352 -93.72 -14.93 -45.62
C ASP A 352 -94.98 -15.28 -46.44
N MET A 353 -96.16 -14.90 -45.95
CA MET A 353 -97.45 -15.15 -46.61
C MET A 353 -98.31 -13.88 -46.66
N ARG A 354 -98.05 -13.01 -47.65
CA ARG A 354 -99.09 -12.18 -48.31
C ARG A 354 -98.62 -11.62 -49.67
N PRO A 355 -99.55 -11.42 -50.64
CA PRO A 355 -99.23 -11.47 -52.07
C PRO A 355 -99.02 -10.11 -52.75
N HIS A 356 -98.41 -10.20 -53.94
CA HIS A 356 -98.18 -9.18 -54.96
C HIS A 356 -99.27 -8.11 -55.13
N GLN A 357 -98.83 -6.84 -55.22
CA GLN A 357 -99.48 -5.81 -56.06
C GLN A 357 -98.46 -4.94 -56.80
N ILE A 358 -98.87 -4.57 -58.01
CA ILE A 358 -98.16 -3.86 -59.07
C ILE A 358 -98.31 -2.34 -58.87
N GLY A 359 -97.27 -1.57 -59.20
CA GLY A 359 -97.45 -0.23 -59.80
C GLY A 359 -96.55 0.90 -59.28
N GLY A 360 -95.88 1.60 -60.20
CA GLY A 360 -95.74 3.06 -60.12
C GLY A 360 -94.33 3.65 -59.96
N ARG A 361 -93.76 4.13 -61.07
CA ARG A 361 -92.63 5.08 -61.18
C ARG A 361 -92.81 6.37 -60.37
N ARG A 362 -91.72 6.89 -59.77
CA ARG A 362 -91.14 8.26 -59.90
C ARG A 362 -89.93 8.40 -58.95
N LYS A 363 -88.71 8.59 -59.49
CA LYS A 363 -87.95 9.85 -59.66
C LYS A 363 -87.49 10.56 -58.36
N LEU A 364 -86.16 10.51 -58.17
CA LEU A 364 -85.20 11.58 -57.84
C LEU A 364 -85.16 12.25 -56.44
N ALA A 365 -83.89 12.39 -56.01
CA ALA A 365 -83.25 13.43 -55.22
C ALA A 365 -83.21 13.29 -53.68
N ALA A 366 -82.06 12.85 -53.17
CA ALA A 366 -81.04 13.66 -52.49
C ALA A 366 -80.02 12.73 -51.82
#